data_AF-A0A8J4FWJ4-F1
#
_entry.id   AF-A0A8J4FWJ4-F1
#
_cell.length_a   1.000
_cell.length_b   1.000
_cell.length_c   1.000
_cell.angle_alpha   90.00
_cell.angle_beta   90.00
_cell.angle_gamma   90.00
#
_symmetry.space_group_name_H-M   'P 1'
#
loop_
_entity.id
_entity.type
_entity.pdbx_description
1 polymer ?
#
loop_
_entity_poly.entity_id
_entity_poly.type
_entity_poly.pdbx_seq_one_letter_code
_entity_poly.pdbx_strand_id
1 'polypeptide(L)'
;KVTAVLARMEALGIAVDAADLSRKAAAVRRRMEALSGTASALLEGRPLNLGSSAQLAVVLYEKLKLPPPVPQGQKDAAAGPGKDRNGRLRTHHSTDEAALRQISHLHPLPALVLQYRALQNVLSKWLEPEWLPPLLARSGMARAVALPLPSSSTLRSGTTEALPRLSCCWNQTATATGRLSSSAPNMQAVTKYEVMVQIEAEDAAAEDAVVAARVPEVAVASGAAGDAGRSTGRKASGGGDGEDIEAGQRGVRSVAIVARNAFVAPAGRLLVAADYSQIELRLLAHLSGDLRLQELLKVGHGSGGADAFRLIAAAWLRPGTAPADISNRDREQVKRVVYGIIYGMTPQGLAQQLAVHWGLVVDTANTPTSSSNDTRLPYVRLLQGNNSRR
;
A
#
# COMPACT_ATOMS: atom_id res chain seq x y z
N LYS A 1 -26.24 -19.60 -6.59
CA LYS A 1 -25.55 -19.90 -5.31
C LYS A 1 -24.09 -19.49 -5.44
N VAL A 2 -23.50 -18.84 -4.43
CA VAL A 2 -22.11 -18.30 -4.45
C VAL A 2 -21.09 -19.37 -4.86
N THR A 3 -21.28 -20.61 -4.43
CA THR A 3 -20.43 -21.78 -4.77
C THR A 3 -20.19 -21.95 -6.27
N ALA A 4 -21.23 -21.81 -7.11
CA ALA A 4 -21.08 -21.97 -8.56
C ALA A 4 -20.25 -20.83 -9.19
N VAL A 5 -20.35 -19.63 -8.61
CA VAL A 5 -19.54 -18.48 -9.04
C VAL A 5 -18.08 -18.71 -8.66
N LEU A 6 -17.81 -19.15 -7.43
CA LEU A 6 -16.44 -19.44 -6.96
C LEU A 6 -15.78 -20.55 -7.80
N ALA A 7 -16.47 -21.67 -8.04
CA ALA A 7 -15.94 -22.75 -8.88
C ALA A 7 -15.56 -22.27 -10.30
N ARG A 8 -16.38 -21.38 -10.90
CA ARG A 8 -16.07 -20.77 -12.19
C ARG A 8 -14.86 -19.83 -12.12
N MET A 9 -14.73 -19.07 -11.03
CA MET A 9 -13.56 -18.19 -10.81
C MET A 9 -12.27 -18.99 -10.66
N GLU A 10 -12.29 -20.12 -9.95
CA GLU A 10 -11.13 -21.01 -9.81
C GLU A 10 -10.72 -21.63 -11.14
N ALA A 11 -11.70 -22.13 -11.91
CA ALA A 11 -11.46 -22.76 -13.21
C ALA A 11 -10.94 -21.78 -14.26
N LEU A 12 -11.39 -20.52 -14.24
CA LEU A 12 -10.95 -19.51 -15.20
C LEU A 12 -9.60 -18.90 -14.83
N GLY A 13 -9.38 -18.56 -13.57
CA GLY A 13 -8.22 -17.79 -13.14
C GLY A 13 -8.07 -16.43 -13.85
N ILE A 14 -6.94 -15.76 -13.61
CA ILE A 14 -6.59 -14.45 -14.17
C ILE A 14 -5.32 -14.56 -15.02
N ALA A 15 -5.30 -13.92 -16.18
CA ALA A 15 -4.11 -13.92 -17.04
C ALA A 15 -3.02 -13.03 -16.44
N VAL A 16 -1.78 -13.47 -16.58
CA VAL A 16 -0.60 -12.81 -16.00
C VAL A 16 0.48 -12.64 -17.05
N ASP A 17 1.05 -11.45 -17.09
CA ASP A 17 2.26 -11.17 -17.85
C ASP A 17 3.48 -11.59 -17.03
N ALA A 18 3.88 -12.86 -17.18
CA ALA A 18 5.03 -13.42 -16.48
C ALA A 18 6.35 -12.72 -16.86
N ALA A 19 6.47 -12.29 -18.12
CA ALA A 19 7.66 -11.57 -18.58
C ALA A 19 7.77 -10.19 -17.89
N ASP A 20 6.65 -9.50 -17.70
CA ASP A 20 6.59 -8.25 -16.94
C ASP A 20 6.98 -8.43 -15.48
N LEU A 21 6.49 -9.48 -14.82
CA LEU A 21 6.91 -9.81 -13.45
C LEU A 21 8.42 -10.06 -13.37
N SER A 22 8.99 -10.85 -14.29
CA SER A 22 10.42 -11.13 -14.32
C SER A 22 11.27 -9.89 -14.58
N ARG A 23 10.85 -8.99 -15.48
CA ARG A 23 11.52 -7.70 -15.71
C ARG A 23 11.51 -6.83 -14.45
N LYS A 24 10.36 -6.68 -13.81
CA LYS A 24 10.22 -5.94 -12.55
C LYS A 24 11.07 -6.54 -11.42
N ALA A 25 11.09 -7.87 -11.32
CA ALA A 25 11.92 -8.57 -10.34
C ALA A 25 13.42 -8.30 -10.54
N ALA A 26 13.88 -8.32 -11.80
CA ALA A 26 15.26 -8.00 -12.13
C ALA A 26 15.63 -6.55 -11.77
N ALA A 27 14.75 -5.58 -12.06
CA ALA A 27 14.94 -4.18 -11.67
C ALA A 27 15.02 -4.00 -10.14
N VAL A 28 14.13 -4.66 -9.39
CA VAL A 28 14.15 -4.63 -7.92
C VAL A 28 15.44 -5.24 -7.38
N ARG A 29 15.90 -6.37 -7.91
CA ARG A 29 17.17 -6.99 -7.52
C ARG A 29 18.36 -6.06 -7.73
N ARG A 30 18.49 -5.47 -8.92
CA ARG A 30 19.57 -4.51 -9.22
C ARG A 30 19.59 -3.37 -8.21
N ARG A 31 18.42 -2.83 -7.86
CA ARG A 31 18.33 -1.78 -6.84
C ARG A 31 18.70 -2.27 -5.44
N MET A 32 18.28 -3.48 -5.06
CA MET A 32 18.63 -4.08 -3.77
C MET A 32 20.15 -4.31 -3.66
N GLU A 33 20.80 -4.77 -4.73
CA GLU A 33 22.25 -4.93 -4.82
C GLU A 33 22.96 -3.58 -4.67
N ALA A 34 22.50 -2.55 -5.38
CA ALA A 34 23.04 -1.19 -5.24
C ALA A 34 22.91 -0.66 -3.81
N LEU A 35 21.75 -0.84 -3.16
CA LEU A 35 21.55 -0.45 -1.76
C LEU A 35 22.47 -1.22 -0.80
N SER A 36 22.68 -2.51 -1.06
CA SER A 36 23.63 -3.33 -0.29
C SER A 36 25.06 -2.86 -0.47
N GLY A 37 25.46 -2.49 -1.69
CA GLY A 37 26.77 -1.91 -2.00
C GLY A 37 27.00 -0.59 -1.25
N THR A 38 26.03 0.32 -1.30
CA THR A 38 26.08 1.60 -0.55
C THR A 38 26.16 1.35 0.96
N ALA A 39 25.39 0.41 1.49
CA ALA A 39 25.44 0.08 2.91
C ALA A 39 26.80 -0.51 3.33
N SER A 40 27.40 -1.38 2.51
CA SER A 40 28.74 -1.91 2.75
C SER A 40 29.81 -0.82 2.64
N ALA A 41 29.71 0.12 1.71
CA ALA A 41 30.62 1.26 1.60
C ALA A 41 30.60 2.14 2.86
N LEU A 42 29.41 2.38 3.43
CA LEU A 42 29.25 3.10 4.70
C LEU A 42 29.84 2.36 5.92
N LEU A 43 30.11 1.06 5.79
CA LEU A 43 30.62 0.18 6.85
C LEU A 43 32.06 -0.27 6.56
N GLU A 44 32.86 0.56 5.90
CA GLU A 44 34.27 0.29 5.58
C GLU A 44 34.47 -0.98 4.75
N GLY A 45 33.54 -1.29 3.85
CA GLY A 45 33.60 -2.46 2.98
C GLY A 45 33.20 -3.78 3.64
N ARG A 46 32.67 -3.76 4.87
CA ARG A 46 32.20 -4.99 5.52
C ARG A 46 30.90 -5.49 4.87
N PRO A 47 30.80 -6.78 4.51
CA PRO A 47 29.56 -7.35 4.00
C PRO A 47 28.52 -7.38 5.13
N LEU A 48 27.31 -6.90 4.83
CA LEU A 48 26.19 -6.92 5.77
C LEU A 48 24.93 -7.42 5.08
N ASN A 49 24.30 -8.45 5.65
CA ASN A 49 23.00 -8.89 5.18
C ASN A 49 21.89 -7.98 5.70
N LEU A 50 21.42 -7.04 4.87
CA LEU A 50 20.34 -6.10 5.19
C LEU A 50 18.97 -6.76 5.42
N GLY A 51 18.82 -8.04 5.07
CA GLY A 51 17.65 -8.85 5.41
C GLY A 51 17.66 -9.41 6.84
N SER A 52 18.83 -9.51 7.48
CA SER A 52 18.97 -10.12 8.81
C SER A 52 18.76 -9.10 9.92
N SER A 53 17.67 -9.23 10.67
CA SER A 53 17.35 -8.30 11.78
C SER A 53 18.35 -8.36 12.93
N ALA A 54 18.92 -9.54 13.21
CA ALA A 54 19.90 -9.75 14.26
C ALA A 54 21.26 -9.13 13.92
N GLN A 55 21.76 -9.37 12.71
CA GLN A 55 23.02 -8.76 12.25
C GLN A 55 22.91 -7.23 12.19
N LEU A 56 21.76 -6.72 11.72
CA LEU A 56 21.50 -5.28 11.70
C LEU A 56 21.47 -4.67 13.10
N ALA A 57 20.87 -5.34 14.09
CA ALA A 57 20.83 -4.83 15.46
C ALA A 57 22.24 -4.67 16.05
N VAL A 58 23.12 -5.65 15.85
CA VAL A 58 24.52 -5.58 16.28
C VAL A 58 25.23 -4.40 15.62
N VAL A 59 25.08 -4.23 14.31
CA VAL A 59 25.72 -3.11 13.59
C VAL A 59 25.19 -1.75 14.06
N LEU A 60 23.88 -1.60 14.18
CA LEU A 60 23.26 -0.32 14.54
C LEU A 60 23.56 0.10 15.98
N TYR A 61 23.41 -0.82 16.93
CA TYR A 61 23.42 -0.47 18.35
C TYR A 61 24.76 -0.73 19.03
N GLU A 62 25.51 -1.76 18.62
CA GLU A 62 26.81 -2.07 19.24
C GLU A 62 27.96 -1.38 18.52
N LYS A 63 28.00 -1.44 17.18
CA LYS A 63 29.11 -0.88 16.39
C LYS A 63 28.95 0.62 16.14
N LEU A 64 27.81 1.03 15.58
CA LEU A 64 27.51 2.43 15.30
C LEU A 64 27.06 3.20 16.55
N LYS A 65 26.80 2.49 17.66
CA LYS A 65 26.37 3.06 18.95
C LYS A 65 25.16 4.00 18.82
N LEU A 66 24.25 3.70 17.90
CA LEU A 66 23.01 4.45 17.77
C LEU A 66 22.11 4.16 18.99
N PRO A 67 21.30 5.14 19.43
CA PRO A 67 20.41 4.92 20.56
C PRO A 67 19.41 3.81 20.22
N PRO A 68 19.24 2.80 21.08
CA PRO A 68 18.24 1.76 20.87
C PRO A 68 16.83 2.38 20.89
N PRO A 69 15.90 1.85 20.10
CA PRO A 69 14.54 2.36 20.03
C PRO A 69 13.86 2.13 21.39
N VAL A 70 13.19 3.15 21.90
CA VAL A 70 12.41 3.04 23.14
C VAL A 70 11.14 2.22 22.82
N PRO A 71 10.91 1.06 23.47
CA PRO A 71 9.71 0.29 23.25
C PRO A 71 8.45 1.09 23.59
N GLN A 72 7.39 0.87 22.82
CA GLN A 72 6.14 1.61 22.94
C GLN A 72 5.51 1.38 24.32
N GLY A 73 5.50 2.40 25.18
CA GLY A 73 5.01 2.34 26.57
C GLY A 73 6.07 2.40 27.67
N GLN A 74 7.36 2.52 27.31
CA GLN A 74 8.45 2.75 28.27
C GLN A 74 9.05 4.15 28.11
N LYS A 75 9.55 4.71 29.22
CA LYS A 75 10.14 6.06 29.26
C LYS A 75 11.64 6.07 28.93
N ASP A 76 12.32 4.93 29.11
CA ASP A 76 13.78 4.87 29.06
C ASP A 76 14.29 3.91 27.98
N ALA A 77 15.29 4.36 27.22
CA ALA A 77 15.97 3.59 26.17
C ALA A 77 16.86 2.45 26.70
N ALA A 78 17.11 2.40 28.02
CA ALA A 78 17.97 1.41 28.66
C ALA A 78 17.29 0.06 28.92
N ALA A 79 15.99 -0.06 28.65
CA ALA A 79 15.29 -1.33 28.74
C ALA A 79 15.80 -2.27 27.63
N GLY A 80 16.03 -3.55 27.99
CA GLY A 80 16.53 -4.58 27.06
C GLY A 80 15.66 -4.76 25.80
N PRO A 81 15.93 -5.78 24.97
CA PRO A 81 15.40 -5.93 23.61
C PRO A 81 13.86 -5.98 23.45
N GLY A 82 13.10 -5.91 24.54
CA GLY A 82 11.65 -5.88 24.57
C GLY A 82 11.03 -7.28 24.41
N LYS A 83 9.70 -7.32 24.31
CA LYS A 83 8.95 -8.54 24.04
C LYS A 83 8.45 -8.56 22.59
N ASP A 84 8.31 -9.74 22.01
CA ASP A 84 7.68 -9.94 20.71
C ASP A 84 6.14 -9.84 20.81
N ARG A 85 5.46 -9.98 19.67
CA ARG A 85 3.99 -9.99 19.59
C ARG A 85 3.31 -11.07 20.43
N ASN A 86 4.07 -12.11 20.83
CA ASN A 86 3.59 -13.24 21.60
C ASN A 86 4.04 -13.15 23.08
N GLY A 87 4.62 -12.02 23.48
CA GLY A 87 5.08 -11.76 24.86
C GLY A 87 6.42 -12.38 25.23
N ARG A 88 7.16 -12.98 24.28
CA ARG A 88 8.48 -13.58 24.53
C ARG A 88 9.59 -12.53 24.46
N LEU A 89 10.61 -12.65 25.31
CA LEU A 89 11.77 -11.75 25.24
C LEU A 89 12.48 -11.89 23.88
N ARG A 90 12.77 -10.75 23.25
CA ARG A 90 13.55 -10.71 22.00
C ARG A 90 15.02 -10.93 22.31
N THR A 91 15.76 -11.50 21.36
CA THR A 91 17.22 -11.74 21.50
C THR A 91 18.05 -10.51 21.13
N HIS A 92 17.47 -9.55 20.42
CA HIS A 92 18.12 -8.34 19.93
C HIS A 92 17.12 -7.19 19.92
N HIS A 93 17.63 -5.95 20.03
CA HIS A 93 16.80 -4.75 19.95
C HIS A 93 16.03 -4.70 18.63
N SER A 94 14.84 -4.07 18.66
CA SER A 94 13.99 -4.03 17.47
C SER A 94 14.70 -3.30 16.33
N THR A 95 14.58 -3.86 15.13
CA THR A 95 14.94 -3.17 13.89
C THR A 95 13.71 -3.03 12.99
N ASP A 96 12.50 -3.00 13.56
CA ASP A 96 11.27 -2.80 12.77
C ASP A 96 11.20 -1.40 12.14
N GLU A 97 10.17 -1.18 11.31
CA GLU A 97 10.01 0.09 10.60
C GLU A 97 9.90 1.29 11.55
N ALA A 98 9.20 1.15 12.69
CA ALA A 98 9.04 2.23 13.65
C ALA A 98 10.37 2.58 14.34
N ALA A 99 11.11 1.56 14.78
CA ALA A 99 12.44 1.69 15.36
C ALA A 99 13.42 2.35 14.39
N LEU A 100 13.51 1.86 13.15
CA LEU A 100 14.43 2.41 12.15
C LEU A 100 14.08 3.85 11.78
N ARG A 101 12.78 4.20 11.71
CA ARG A 101 12.35 5.59 11.45
C ARG A 101 12.80 6.54 12.57
N GLN A 102 12.75 6.11 13.83
CA GLN A 102 13.22 6.93 14.96
C GLN A 102 14.69 7.30 14.83
N ILE A 103 15.54 6.37 14.40
CA ILE A 103 17.00 6.59 14.30
C ILE A 103 17.46 7.02 12.90
N SER A 104 16.55 7.13 11.93
CA SER A 104 16.87 7.44 10.53
C SER A 104 17.50 8.82 10.30
N HIS A 105 17.25 9.77 11.20
CA HIS A 105 17.85 11.10 11.14
C HIS A 105 19.28 11.15 11.70
N LEU A 106 19.70 10.12 12.45
CA LEU A 106 21.01 10.05 13.08
C LEU A 106 22.07 9.43 12.18
N HIS A 107 21.67 8.54 11.28
CA HIS A 107 22.59 7.86 10.36
C HIS A 107 21.87 7.49 9.06
N PRO A 108 22.54 7.53 7.89
CA PRO A 108 21.93 7.17 6.61
C PRO A 108 21.54 5.68 6.49
N LEU A 109 22.25 4.79 7.18
CA LEU A 109 22.03 3.32 7.11
C LEU A 109 20.59 2.88 7.43
N PRO A 110 19.94 3.30 8.54
CA PRO A 110 18.54 2.98 8.80
C PRO A 110 17.58 3.32 7.65
N ALA A 111 17.76 4.47 6.99
CA ALA A 111 16.94 4.86 5.85
C ALA A 111 17.14 3.94 4.65
N LEU A 112 18.38 3.53 4.37
CA LEU A 112 18.70 2.54 3.33
C LEU A 112 18.10 1.16 3.64
N VAL A 113 18.16 0.72 4.90
CA VAL A 113 17.57 -0.55 5.35
C VAL A 113 16.05 -0.55 5.14
N LEU A 114 15.38 0.57 5.45
CA LEU A 114 13.94 0.72 5.20
C LEU A 114 13.61 0.55 3.72
N GLN A 115 14.37 1.19 2.83
CA GLN A 115 14.21 1.04 1.38
C GLN A 115 14.45 -0.42 0.93
N TYR A 116 15.55 -1.03 1.39
CA TYR A 116 15.90 -2.42 1.06
C TYR A 116 14.80 -3.39 1.48
N ARG A 117 14.29 -3.28 2.71
CA ARG A 117 13.23 -4.16 3.22
C ARG A 117 11.89 -3.95 2.53
N ALA A 118 11.58 -2.73 2.12
CA ALA A 118 10.40 -2.46 1.31
C ALA A 118 10.48 -3.21 -0.04
N LEU A 119 11.64 -3.13 -0.71
CA LEU A 119 11.91 -3.85 -1.95
C LEU A 119 11.90 -5.37 -1.77
N GLN A 120 12.57 -5.88 -0.73
CA GLN A 120 12.60 -7.31 -0.41
C GLN A 120 11.19 -7.88 -0.15
N ASN A 121 10.33 -7.12 0.52
CA ASN A 121 8.94 -7.50 0.80
C ASN A 121 8.14 -7.65 -0.50
N VAL A 122 8.31 -6.72 -1.43
CA VAL A 122 7.61 -6.73 -2.73
C VAL A 122 8.13 -7.85 -3.62
N LEU A 123 9.45 -8.03 -3.67
CA LEU A 123 10.11 -9.10 -4.42
C LEU A 123 9.60 -10.47 -3.95
N SER A 124 9.79 -10.79 -2.66
CA SER A 124 9.46 -12.10 -2.09
C SER A 124 7.97 -12.43 -2.07
N LYS A 125 7.10 -11.43 -1.92
CA LYS A 125 5.66 -11.69 -1.83
C LYS A 125 4.96 -11.72 -3.18
N TRP A 126 5.46 -10.99 -4.18
CA TRP A 126 4.66 -10.69 -5.38
C TRP A 126 5.40 -10.84 -6.70
N LEU A 127 6.67 -10.45 -6.79
CA LEU A 127 7.39 -10.54 -8.06
C LEU A 127 7.99 -11.93 -8.27
N GLU A 128 8.55 -12.53 -7.21
CA GLU A 128 9.13 -13.87 -7.23
C GLU A 128 8.77 -14.68 -5.97
N PRO A 129 7.47 -14.88 -5.69
CA PRO A 129 7.09 -15.76 -4.62
C PRO A 129 7.26 -17.22 -5.04
N GLU A 130 7.53 -18.10 -4.07
CA GLU A 130 7.72 -19.54 -4.29
C GLU A 130 6.52 -20.21 -4.97
N TRP A 131 5.31 -19.65 -4.80
CA TRP A 131 4.09 -20.17 -5.41
C TRP A 131 3.96 -19.83 -6.90
N LEU A 132 4.68 -18.84 -7.43
CA LEU A 132 4.48 -18.34 -8.81
C LEU A 132 5.00 -19.32 -9.87
N PRO A 133 6.27 -19.78 -9.84
CA PRO A 133 6.78 -20.73 -10.83
C PRO A 133 5.93 -22.00 -11.02
N PRO A 134 5.54 -22.73 -9.95
CA PRO A 134 4.74 -23.95 -10.13
C PRO A 134 3.34 -23.66 -10.69
N LEU A 135 2.73 -22.52 -10.36
CA LEU A 135 1.43 -22.15 -10.92
C LEU A 135 1.53 -21.75 -12.39
N LEU A 136 2.57 -21.01 -12.78
CA LEU A 136 2.83 -20.71 -14.19
C LEU A 136 3.08 -21.99 -15.00
N ALA A 137 3.86 -22.92 -14.46
CA ALA A 137 4.11 -24.22 -15.10
C ALA A 137 2.82 -25.03 -15.31
N ARG A 138 1.93 -25.07 -14.30
CA ARG A 138 0.61 -25.72 -14.40
C ARG A 138 -0.29 -25.04 -15.43
N SER A 139 -0.22 -23.71 -15.53
CA SER A 139 -1.01 -22.95 -16.50
C SER A 139 -0.60 -23.22 -17.94
N GLY A 140 0.68 -23.48 -18.19
CA GLY A 140 1.19 -23.89 -19.51
C GLY A 140 0.67 -25.26 -19.97
N MET A 141 0.36 -26.17 -19.03
CA MET A 141 -0.35 -27.43 -19.31
C MET A 141 -1.86 -27.23 -19.48
N ALA A 142 -2.45 -26.26 -18.78
CA ALA A 142 -3.88 -25.95 -18.85
C ALA A 142 -4.25 -25.10 -20.09
N ARG A 143 -3.86 -25.55 -21.29
CA ARG A 143 -4.27 -24.96 -22.59
C ARG A 143 -5.78 -25.06 -22.89
N ALA A 144 -6.63 -25.47 -21.93
CA ALA A 144 -7.97 -25.98 -22.22
C ALA A 144 -9.16 -25.09 -21.81
N VAL A 145 -8.95 -23.92 -21.20
CA VAL A 145 -10.06 -22.98 -20.93
C VAL A 145 -9.80 -21.66 -21.64
N ALA A 146 -9.56 -21.74 -22.95
CA ALA A 146 -9.77 -20.59 -23.82
C ALA A 146 -11.26 -20.21 -23.68
N LEU A 147 -11.55 -19.12 -22.96
CA LEU A 147 -12.86 -18.50 -23.05
C LEU A 147 -13.13 -18.28 -24.55
N PRO A 148 -14.21 -18.85 -25.13
CA PRO A 148 -14.44 -18.76 -26.57
C PRO A 148 -14.34 -17.29 -26.99
N LEU A 149 -13.47 -17.03 -27.96
CA LEU A 149 -13.39 -15.74 -28.62
C LEU A 149 -14.78 -15.47 -29.22
N PRO A 150 -15.32 -14.24 -29.11
CA PRO A 150 -16.50 -13.90 -29.87
C PRO A 150 -16.18 -14.15 -31.34
N SER A 151 -16.98 -15.01 -31.96
CA SER A 151 -16.93 -15.37 -33.37
C SER A 151 -17.17 -14.12 -34.22
N SER A 152 -16.10 -13.40 -34.52
CA SER A 152 -16.06 -12.46 -35.63
C SER A 152 -14.90 -12.85 -36.52
N SER A 153 -15.26 -13.43 -37.65
CA SER A 153 -14.37 -13.78 -38.75
C SER A 153 -13.69 -12.51 -39.25
N THR A 154 -12.40 -12.35 -38.95
CA THR A 154 -11.35 -11.65 -39.75
C THR A 154 -10.21 -11.19 -38.86
N LEU A 155 -9.47 -12.10 -38.23
CA LEU A 155 -8.08 -11.80 -37.86
C LEU A 155 -7.17 -12.92 -38.37
N ARG A 156 -6.26 -12.51 -39.24
CA ARG A 156 -5.21 -13.34 -39.85
C ARG A 156 -4.40 -14.03 -38.77
N SER A 157 -3.91 -15.21 -39.12
CA SER A 157 -2.85 -15.99 -38.47
C SER A 157 -1.76 -15.13 -37.83
N GLY A 158 -1.99 -14.66 -36.62
CA GLY A 158 -1.01 -14.18 -35.68
C GLY A 158 -1.17 -15.06 -34.45
N THR A 159 -0.12 -15.75 -34.06
CA THR A 159 -0.07 -16.56 -32.85
C THR A 159 -0.43 -15.69 -31.65
N THR A 160 -1.70 -15.66 -31.23
CA THR A 160 -2.06 -15.13 -29.91
C THR A 160 -1.43 -16.05 -28.88
N GLU A 161 -0.23 -15.69 -28.41
CA GLU A 161 0.42 -16.38 -27.30
C GLU A 161 -0.56 -16.43 -26.13
N ALA A 162 -0.94 -17.63 -25.73
CA ALA A 162 -1.80 -17.84 -24.59
C ALA A 162 -1.02 -17.44 -23.34
N LEU A 163 -1.32 -16.26 -22.79
CA LEU A 163 -0.73 -15.81 -21.54
C LEU A 163 -1.02 -16.82 -20.42
N PRO A 164 -0.03 -17.09 -19.54
CA PRO A 164 -0.25 -17.98 -18.41
C PRO A 164 -1.34 -17.42 -17.49
N ARG A 165 -2.08 -18.32 -16.85
CA ARG A 165 -3.20 -17.96 -15.95
C ARG A 165 -2.92 -18.42 -14.53
N LEU A 166 -3.12 -17.53 -13.58
CA LEU A 166 -3.10 -17.86 -12.16
C LEU A 166 -4.52 -18.14 -11.66
N SER A 167 -4.71 -19.29 -11.04
CA SER A 167 -5.89 -19.60 -10.25
C SER A 167 -5.54 -19.58 -8.76
N CYS A 168 -6.54 -19.34 -7.92
CA CYS A 168 -6.47 -19.49 -6.48
C CYS A 168 -7.64 -20.37 -6.01
N CYS A 169 -7.56 -20.85 -4.78
CA CYS A 169 -8.65 -21.53 -4.10
C CYS A 169 -9.46 -20.53 -3.28
N TRP A 170 -10.78 -20.52 -3.45
CA TRP A 170 -11.72 -19.70 -2.68
C TRP A 170 -12.28 -20.51 -1.51
N ASN A 171 -12.04 -20.02 -0.29
CA ASN A 171 -12.53 -20.65 0.92
C ASN A 171 -13.75 -19.89 1.45
N GLN A 172 -14.91 -20.52 1.40
CA GLN A 172 -16.17 -19.90 1.79
C GLN A 172 -16.41 -19.92 3.30
N THR A 173 -15.93 -20.95 4.00
CA THR A 173 -16.22 -21.19 5.44
C THR A 173 -15.04 -20.90 6.36
N ALA A 174 -13.93 -20.40 5.81
CA ALA A 174 -12.68 -20.27 6.56
C ALA A 174 -12.67 -19.09 7.56
N THR A 175 -13.43 -18.03 7.33
CA THR A 175 -13.41 -16.84 8.20
C THR A 175 -14.63 -16.80 9.12
N ALA A 176 -14.41 -16.46 10.40
CA ALA A 176 -15.49 -16.28 11.38
C ALA A 176 -16.47 -15.14 11.00
N THR A 177 -16.00 -14.17 10.20
CA THR A 177 -16.80 -13.04 9.72
C THR A 177 -17.73 -13.38 8.55
N GLY A 178 -17.59 -14.57 7.95
CA GLY A 178 -18.29 -14.94 6.70
C GLY A 178 -17.68 -14.31 5.43
N ARG A 179 -16.60 -13.54 5.54
CA ARG A 179 -15.81 -13.08 4.38
C ARG A 179 -15.18 -14.27 3.65
N LEU A 180 -15.18 -14.22 2.33
CA LEU A 180 -14.40 -15.15 1.51
C LEU A 180 -12.91 -14.93 1.74
N SER A 181 -12.13 -16.01 1.79
CA SER A 181 -10.67 -15.93 1.73
C SER A 181 -10.12 -16.63 0.49
N SER A 182 -8.92 -16.26 0.05
CA SER A 182 -8.22 -16.93 -1.04
C SER A 182 -6.88 -17.53 -0.60
N SER A 183 -6.53 -18.70 -1.13
CA SER A 183 -5.27 -19.40 -0.86
C SER A 183 -4.68 -20.00 -2.14
N ALA A 184 -3.39 -20.35 -2.11
CA ALA A 184 -2.66 -20.96 -3.21
C ALA A 184 -2.80 -20.24 -4.59
N PRO A 185 -2.58 -18.91 -4.70
CA PRO A 185 -2.08 -17.98 -3.69
C PRO A 185 -3.20 -17.08 -3.11
N ASN A 186 -2.87 -16.29 -2.09
CA ASN A 186 -3.81 -15.30 -1.57
C ASN A 186 -3.90 -14.07 -2.49
N MET A 187 -4.77 -14.17 -3.50
CA MET A 187 -5.03 -13.12 -4.49
C MET A 187 -5.63 -11.84 -3.89
N GLN A 188 -6.23 -11.90 -2.70
CA GLN A 188 -6.78 -10.73 -2.03
C GLN A 188 -5.68 -9.83 -1.42
N ALA A 189 -4.49 -10.39 -1.15
CA ALA A 189 -3.40 -9.69 -0.48
C ALA A 189 -2.48 -8.93 -1.45
N VAL A 190 -2.67 -9.03 -2.77
CA VAL A 190 -1.82 -8.35 -3.78
C VAL A 190 -1.76 -6.87 -3.47
N THR A 191 -0.55 -6.32 -3.29
CA THR A 191 -0.39 -4.92 -2.83
C THR A 191 -1.08 -3.96 -3.80
N LYS A 192 -1.73 -2.94 -3.27
CA LYS A 192 -2.14 -1.76 -4.04
C LYS A 192 -1.01 -0.72 -4.14
N TYR A 193 -0.03 -0.82 -3.25
CA TYR A 193 0.97 0.21 -3.06
C TYR A 193 2.03 0.16 -4.14
N GLU A 194 2.33 1.33 -4.67
CA GLU A 194 3.42 1.58 -5.60
C GLU A 194 4.71 1.63 -4.82
N VAL A 195 5.73 0.94 -5.33
CA VAL A 195 7.05 0.96 -4.72
C VAL A 195 7.94 1.73 -5.66
N MET A 196 8.37 2.91 -5.21
CA MET A 196 9.26 3.76 -6.01
C MET A 196 10.64 3.14 -6.01
N VAL A 197 11.11 2.76 -7.18
CA VAL A 197 12.43 2.19 -7.43
C VAL A 197 13.20 3.17 -8.28
N GLN A 198 14.40 3.50 -7.82
CA GLN A 198 15.35 4.27 -8.63
C GLN A 198 16.09 3.30 -9.54
N ILE A 199 15.94 3.48 -10.86
CA ILE A 199 16.53 2.64 -11.90
C ILE A 199 17.43 3.52 -12.79
N GLU A 200 18.53 2.98 -13.31
CA GLU A 200 19.39 3.67 -14.29
C GLU A 200 18.65 3.85 -15.64
N ALA A 201 18.89 4.96 -16.34
CA ALA A 201 18.12 5.38 -17.52
C ALA A 201 18.06 4.36 -18.69
N GLU A 202 19.06 3.47 -18.83
CA GLU A 202 19.11 2.46 -19.90
C GLU A 202 18.00 1.39 -19.76
N ASP A 203 17.57 1.09 -18.53
CA ASP A 203 16.49 0.13 -18.25
C ASP A 203 15.09 0.78 -18.34
N ALA A 204 14.98 2.09 -18.12
CA ALA A 204 13.71 2.82 -18.09
C ALA A 204 13.05 2.94 -19.48
N ALA A 205 13.86 3.01 -20.54
CA ALA A 205 13.37 3.09 -21.92
C ALA A 205 12.56 1.84 -22.33
N ALA A 206 12.86 0.68 -21.75
CA ALA A 206 12.11 -0.55 -21.98
C ALA A 206 10.73 -0.54 -21.30
N GLU A 207 10.57 0.18 -20.18
CA GLU A 207 9.27 0.32 -19.51
C GLU A 207 8.35 1.34 -20.20
N ASP A 208 8.88 2.51 -20.58
CA ASP A 208 8.12 3.54 -21.28
C ASP A 208 7.57 3.01 -22.63
N ALA A 209 8.35 2.20 -23.34
CA ALA A 209 7.92 1.55 -24.59
C ALA A 209 6.80 0.51 -24.38
N VAL A 210 6.83 -0.24 -23.26
CA VAL A 210 5.81 -1.25 -22.95
C VAL A 210 4.51 -0.61 -22.46
N VAL A 211 4.58 0.49 -21.71
CA VAL A 211 3.40 1.24 -21.26
C VAL A 211 2.76 1.99 -22.44
N ALA A 212 3.55 2.67 -23.28
CA ALA A 212 3.05 3.40 -24.44
C ALA A 212 2.44 2.49 -25.52
N ALA A 213 2.98 1.28 -25.72
CA ALA A 213 2.42 0.32 -26.68
C ALA A 213 1.12 -0.36 -26.23
N ARG A 214 0.69 -0.18 -24.98
CA ARG A 214 -0.45 -0.92 -24.36
C ARG A 214 -1.69 -0.08 -24.07
N VAL A 215 -1.65 1.23 -24.29
CA VAL A 215 -2.83 2.09 -24.16
C VAL A 215 -3.46 2.28 -25.55
N PRO A 216 -4.48 1.50 -25.96
CA PRO A 216 -5.40 2.02 -26.97
C PRO A 216 -6.11 3.22 -26.34
N GLU A 217 -6.21 4.30 -27.09
CA GLU A 217 -6.91 5.53 -26.72
C GLU A 217 -8.34 5.19 -26.25
N VAL A 218 -8.51 5.05 -24.94
CA VAL A 218 -9.81 4.81 -24.34
C VAL A 218 -10.55 6.12 -24.45
N ALA A 219 -11.58 6.15 -25.30
CA ALA A 219 -12.58 7.20 -25.28
C ALA A 219 -13.18 7.28 -23.88
N VAL A 220 -12.66 8.21 -23.09
CA VAL A 220 -13.24 8.64 -21.83
C VAL A 220 -14.57 9.28 -22.20
N ALA A 221 -15.68 8.57 -21.99
CA ALA A 221 -16.98 9.21 -21.90
C ALA A 221 -16.94 10.11 -20.67
N SER A 222 -16.66 11.39 -20.94
CA SER A 222 -16.40 12.45 -19.98
C SER A 222 -17.62 12.76 -19.13
N GLY A 223 -17.47 12.65 -17.82
CA GLY A 223 -18.10 13.54 -16.85
C GLY A 223 -16.97 14.29 -16.12
N ALA A 224 -16.63 15.49 -16.59
CA ALA A 224 -15.65 16.39 -15.96
C ALA A 224 -16.16 16.83 -14.55
N ALA A 225 -15.35 17.16 -13.53
CA ALA A 225 -14.13 17.98 -13.53
C ALA A 225 -13.34 17.90 -12.20
N GLY A 226 -12.08 18.37 -12.24
CA GLY A 226 -11.25 18.89 -11.12
C GLY A 226 -10.56 17.85 -10.23
N ASP A 227 -9.24 17.75 -10.08
CA ASP A 227 -8.21 18.79 -9.95
C ASP A 227 -6.87 18.21 -10.45
N ALA A 228 -6.24 18.94 -11.38
CA ALA A 228 -4.96 18.60 -11.99
C ALA A 228 -3.87 19.47 -11.32
N GLY A 229 -3.02 18.82 -10.53
CA GLY A 229 -1.75 19.38 -10.09
C GLY A 229 -0.85 19.64 -11.30
N ARG A 230 -0.85 20.90 -11.73
CA ARG A 230 -0.09 21.48 -12.83
C ARG A 230 1.42 21.25 -12.65
N SER A 231 2.01 20.37 -13.46
CA SER A 231 3.44 20.40 -13.74
C SER A 231 3.69 21.36 -14.92
N THR A 232 4.39 22.45 -14.64
CA THR A 232 4.72 23.47 -15.62
C THR A 232 5.83 22.99 -16.55
N GLY A 233 5.45 22.36 -17.66
CA GLY A 233 6.33 22.16 -18.82
C GLY A 233 6.43 23.43 -19.64
N ARG A 234 7.45 24.26 -19.36
CA ARG A 234 7.80 25.42 -20.21
C ARG A 234 8.60 24.89 -21.41
N LYS A 235 7.98 24.85 -22.59
CA LYS A 235 8.70 24.68 -23.86
C LYS A 235 9.56 25.94 -24.10
N ALA A 236 10.87 25.80 -24.12
CA ALA A 236 11.78 26.79 -24.68
C ALA A 236 12.19 26.32 -26.08
N SER A 237 11.88 27.13 -27.09
CA SER A 237 12.40 27.07 -28.45
C SER A 237 13.41 28.19 -28.62
N GLY A 238 14.61 27.90 -29.14
CA GLY A 238 15.59 28.90 -29.57
C GLY A 238 17.02 28.34 -29.54
N GLY A 239 17.74 28.43 -30.66
CA GLY A 239 19.01 27.73 -30.92
C GLY A 239 20.29 28.40 -30.39
N GLY A 240 21.42 27.77 -30.74
CA GLY A 240 22.82 28.24 -30.57
C GLY A 240 23.28 28.25 -29.11
N ASP A 241 24.46 27.81 -28.69
CA ASP A 241 25.71 27.45 -29.35
C ASP A 241 26.43 26.41 -28.46
N GLY A 242 27.43 25.73 -29.01
CA GLY A 242 28.17 24.68 -28.31
C GLY A 242 29.01 25.17 -27.14
N GLU A 243 29.18 24.31 -26.14
CA GLU A 243 30.41 24.17 -25.34
C GLU A 243 30.30 22.93 -24.44
N ASP A 244 31.33 22.08 -24.56
CA ASP A 244 31.88 21.09 -23.64
C ASP A 244 30.98 19.98 -23.03
N ILE A 245 31.17 18.79 -23.60
CA ILE A 245 30.75 17.49 -23.06
C ILE A 245 31.73 17.10 -21.96
N GLU A 246 31.36 17.32 -20.69
CA GLU A 246 31.95 16.59 -19.56
C GLU A 246 31.19 15.28 -19.31
N ALA A 247 31.96 14.19 -19.32
CA ALA A 247 31.47 12.83 -19.17
C ALA A 247 30.99 12.53 -17.74
N GLY A 248 29.83 11.85 -17.63
CA GLY A 248 29.62 10.87 -16.56
C GLY A 248 28.64 11.19 -15.43
N GLN A 249 27.35 11.42 -15.75
CA GLN A 249 26.26 11.12 -14.81
C GLN A 249 25.16 10.32 -15.51
N ARG A 250 25.16 8.99 -15.31
CA ARG A 250 24.05 8.11 -15.71
C ARG A 250 22.79 8.57 -14.97
N GLY A 251 21.81 9.10 -15.70
CA GLY A 251 20.58 9.61 -15.13
C GLY A 251 19.81 8.53 -14.38
N VAL A 252 19.56 8.75 -13.08
CA VAL A 252 18.71 7.88 -12.26
C VAL A 252 17.26 8.33 -12.41
N ARG A 253 16.37 7.43 -12.84
CA ARG A 253 14.92 7.69 -12.94
C ARG A 253 14.18 6.95 -11.84
N SER A 254 13.11 7.56 -11.31
CA SER A 254 12.23 6.90 -10.34
C SER A 254 11.04 6.27 -11.05
N VAL A 255 10.88 4.97 -10.88
CA VAL A 255 9.81 4.15 -11.47
C VAL A 255 8.90 3.64 -10.37
N ALA A 256 7.59 3.70 -10.58
CA ALA A 256 6.60 3.10 -9.70
C ALA A 256 6.37 1.63 -10.07
N ILE A 257 6.81 0.69 -9.22
CA ILE A 257 6.52 -0.73 -9.43
C ILE A 257 5.20 -1.10 -8.75
N VAL A 258 4.24 -1.52 -9.57
CA VAL A 258 2.93 -2.01 -9.14
C VAL A 258 2.76 -3.47 -9.54
N ALA A 259 2.69 -4.35 -8.53
CA ALA A 259 2.51 -5.79 -8.74
C ALA A 259 1.19 -6.12 -9.47
N ARG A 260 0.15 -5.30 -9.26
CA ARG A 260 -1.16 -5.50 -9.89
C ARG A 260 -1.16 -5.33 -11.40
N ASN A 261 -0.21 -4.59 -11.96
CA ASN A 261 -0.16 -4.33 -13.40
C ASN A 261 0.24 -5.58 -14.21
N ALA A 262 0.76 -6.61 -13.54
CA ALA A 262 1.03 -7.89 -14.19
C ALA A 262 -0.25 -8.69 -14.49
N PHE A 263 -1.37 -8.38 -13.85
CA PHE A 263 -2.65 -9.02 -14.14
C PHE A 263 -3.30 -8.31 -15.32
N VAL A 264 -3.47 -9.02 -16.42
CA VAL A 264 -3.88 -8.43 -17.70
C VAL A 264 -5.14 -9.09 -18.22
N ALA A 265 -5.92 -8.33 -19.00
CA ALA A 265 -7.00 -8.92 -19.78
C ALA A 265 -6.42 -9.70 -20.96
N PRO A 266 -7.01 -10.85 -21.35
CA PRO A 266 -6.71 -11.47 -22.63
C PRO A 266 -6.98 -10.52 -23.80
N ALA A 267 -6.33 -10.78 -24.94
CA ALA A 267 -6.54 -10.00 -26.16
C ALA A 267 -8.04 -9.86 -26.50
N GLY A 268 -8.46 -8.63 -26.84
CA GLY A 268 -9.85 -8.30 -27.15
C GLY A 268 -10.79 -8.22 -25.94
N ARG A 269 -10.27 -8.19 -24.70
CA ARG A 269 -11.06 -8.06 -23.46
C ARG A 269 -10.52 -6.94 -22.58
N LEU A 270 -11.33 -6.52 -21.62
CA LEU A 270 -10.99 -5.55 -20.58
C LEU A 270 -11.25 -6.13 -19.19
N LEU A 271 -10.45 -5.70 -18.20
CA LEU A 271 -10.76 -5.94 -16.79
C LEU A 271 -11.71 -4.86 -16.30
N VAL A 272 -12.80 -5.27 -15.65
CA VAL A 272 -13.77 -4.36 -15.03
C VAL A 272 -13.69 -4.55 -13.52
N ALA A 273 -13.50 -3.45 -12.80
CA ALA A 273 -13.51 -3.42 -11.34
C ALA A 273 -14.74 -2.64 -10.86
N ALA A 274 -15.44 -3.18 -9.86
CA ALA A 274 -16.55 -2.53 -9.20
C ALA A 274 -16.27 -2.52 -7.69
N ASP A 275 -15.95 -1.34 -7.15
CA ASP A 275 -15.65 -1.14 -5.73
C ASP A 275 -16.84 -0.46 -5.04
N TYR A 276 -17.20 -0.95 -3.85
CA TYR A 276 -18.17 -0.24 -3.02
C TYR A 276 -17.56 1.01 -2.40
N SER A 277 -18.25 2.14 -2.54
CA SER A 277 -17.85 3.42 -1.93
C SER A 277 -18.11 3.39 -0.42
N GLN A 278 -17.07 3.09 0.37
CA GLN A 278 -17.06 3.07 1.85
C GLN A 278 -18.16 2.21 2.50
N ILE A 279 -18.34 0.97 2.02
CA ILE A 279 -19.42 0.07 2.49
C ILE A 279 -19.50 -0.07 4.01
N GLU A 280 -18.37 -0.23 4.71
CA GLU A 280 -18.36 -0.46 6.16
C GLU A 280 -18.80 0.78 6.94
N LEU A 281 -18.45 1.97 6.45
CA LEU A 281 -18.88 3.23 7.05
C LEU A 281 -20.38 3.46 6.83
N ARG A 282 -20.90 3.08 5.66
CA ARG A 282 -22.34 3.12 5.37
C ARG A 282 -23.12 2.11 6.22
N LEU A 283 -22.58 0.91 6.42
CA LEU A 283 -23.14 -0.09 7.33
C LEU A 283 -23.16 0.43 8.76
N LEU A 284 -22.06 1.06 9.23
CA LEU A 284 -22.04 1.68 10.55
C LEU A 284 -23.11 2.77 10.68
N ALA A 285 -23.23 3.67 9.70
CA ALA A 285 -24.24 4.73 9.70
C ALA A 285 -25.67 4.17 9.74
N HIS A 286 -25.92 3.07 9.02
CA HIS A 286 -27.20 2.38 9.03
C HIS A 286 -27.50 1.72 10.38
N LEU A 287 -26.56 0.92 10.90
CA LEU A 287 -26.74 0.16 12.14
C LEU A 287 -26.77 1.03 13.39
N SER A 288 -26.01 2.13 13.41
CA SER A 288 -26.01 3.09 14.53
C SER A 288 -27.23 4.01 14.54
N GLY A 289 -27.90 4.19 13.39
CA GLY A 289 -28.97 5.18 13.24
C GLY A 289 -28.50 6.64 13.31
N ASP A 290 -27.19 6.91 13.22
CA ASP A 290 -26.66 8.27 13.30
C ASP A 290 -27.07 9.09 12.06
N LEU A 291 -28.07 9.96 12.24
CA LEU A 291 -28.61 10.80 11.17
C LEU A 291 -27.57 11.75 10.60
N ARG A 292 -26.66 12.29 11.42
CA ARG A 292 -25.61 13.22 10.95
C ARG A 292 -24.64 12.49 10.03
N LEU A 293 -24.24 11.28 10.40
CA LEU A 293 -23.35 10.45 9.57
C LEU A 293 -24.07 10.00 8.28
N GLN A 294 -25.34 9.63 8.37
CA GLN A 294 -26.14 9.26 7.19
C GLN A 294 -26.29 10.43 6.21
N GLU A 295 -26.61 11.63 6.70
CA GLU A 295 -26.69 12.85 5.89
C GLU A 295 -25.36 13.18 5.23
N LEU A 296 -24.27 13.14 5.99
CA LEU A 296 -22.92 13.38 5.50
C LEU A 296 -22.56 12.42 4.34
N LEU A 297 -22.87 11.13 4.48
CA LEU A 297 -22.59 10.11 3.47
C LEU A 297 -23.53 10.16 2.25
N LYS A 298 -24.69 10.79 2.37
CA LYS A 298 -25.58 11.12 1.23
C LYS A 298 -25.01 12.28 0.41
N VAL A 299 -24.56 13.34 1.08
CA VAL A 299 -23.94 14.52 0.43
C VAL A 299 -22.67 14.12 -0.33
N GLY A 300 -21.85 13.24 0.24
CA GLY A 300 -20.63 12.75 -0.42
C GLY A 300 -20.83 11.80 -1.60
N HIS A 301 -22.07 11.46 -1.99
CA HIS A 301 -22.34 10.44 -3.03
C HIS A 301 -22.69 11.03 -4.42
N GLY A 302 -22.81 12.35 -4.56
CA GLY A 302 -23.13 13.01 -5.84
C GLY A 302 -21.92 13.21 -6.77
N SER A 303 -22.14 13.50 -8.05
CA SER A 303 -21.13 13.75 -9.10
C SER A 303 -20.21 14.97 -8.87
N GLY A 304 -20.29 15.60 -7.70
CA GLY A 304 -19.40 16.65 -7.19
C GLY A 304 -19.27 16.60 -5.66
N GLY A 305 -19.66 15.47 -5.04
CA GLY A 305 -19.63 15.27 -3.60
C GLY A 305 -18.20 15.08 -3.11
N ALA A 306 -17.83 15.79 -2.05
CA ALA A 306 -16.51 15.68 -1.45
C ALA A 306 -16.30 14.27 -0.83
N ASP A 307 -15.04 13.81 -0.83
CA ASP A 307 -14.63 12.55 -0.22
C ASP A 307 -15.17 12.39 1.22
N ALA A 308 -15.74 11.24 1.53
CA ALA A 308 -16.40 10.98 2.82
C ALA A 308 -15.49 11.24 4.02
N PHE A 309 -14.19 10.93 3.92
CA PHE A 309 -13.25 11.17 5.03
C PHE A 309 -12.86 12.64 5.14
N ARG A 310 -12.79 13.38 4.02
CA ARG A 310 -12.65 14.84 4.04
C ARG A 310 -13.87 15.51 4.64
N LEU A 311 -15.07 15.04 4.33
CA LEU A 311 -16.30 15.52 4.96
C LEU A 311 -16.32 15.26 6.47
N ILE A 312 -15.94 14.05 6.91
CA ILE A 312 -15.81 13.75 8.35
C ILE A 312 -14.74 14.62 9.00
N ALA A 313 -13.59 14.82 8.34
CA ALA A 313 -12.52 15.67 8.85
C ALA A 313 -12.98 17.13 9.01
N ALA A 314 -13.67 17.68 8.01
CA ALA A 314 -14.22 19.04 8.06
C ALA A 314 -15.29 19.18 9.16
N ALA A 315 -16.13 18.17 9.36
CA ALA A 315 -17.19 18.21 10.37
C ALA A 315 -16.68 18.03 11.81
N TRP A 316 -15.64 17.21 12.01
CA TRP A 316 -15.19 16.78 13.34
C TRP A 316 -13.82 17.35 13.75
N LEU A 317 -12.82 17.26 12.87
CA LEU A 317 -11.44 17.59 13.20
C LEU A 317 -11.12 19.07 12.94
N ARG A 318 -11.63 19.63 11.84
CA ARG A 318 -11.40 21.01 11.40
C ARG A 318 -12.74 21.73 11.12
N PRO A 319 -13.58 21.96 12.15
CA PRO A 319 -14.84 22.68 11.97
C PRO A 319 -14.61 24.04 11.29
N GLY A 320 -15.42 24.35 10.28
CA GLY A 320 -15.33 25.60 9.51
C GLY A 320 -14.37 25.56 8.32
N THR A 321 -13.62 24.47 8.12
CA THR A 321 -12.79 24.27 6.91
C THR A 321 -13.60 23.58 5.81
N ALA A 322 -13.50 24.05 4.56
CA ALA A 322 -14.18 23.39 3.45
C ALA A 322 -13.57 22.00 3.19
N PRO A 323 -14.35 20.99 2.78
CA PRO A 323 -13.82 19.65 2.51
C PRO A 323 -12.71 19.61 1.45
N ALA A 324 -12.71 20.54 0.50
CA ALA A 324 -11.68 20.65 -0.53
C ALA A 324 -10.29 21.01 0.07
N ASP A 325 -10.28 21.83 1.13
CA ASP A 325 -9.08 22.35 1.78
C ASP A 325 -8.50 21.39 2.83
N ILE A 326 -9.19 20.27 3.10
CA ILE A 326 -8.70 19.24 4.00
C ILE A 326 -7.45 18.57 3.38
N SER A 327 -6.36 18.59 4.15
CA SER A 327 -5.10 17.99 3.73
C SER A 327 -5.23 16.48 3.52
N ASN A 328 -4.45 15.93 2.58
CA ASN A 328 -4.39 14.48 2.36
C ASN A 328 -3.92 13.72 3.61
N ARG A 329 -3.07 14.35 4.44
CA ARG A 329 -2.63 13.81 5.72
C ARG A 329 -3.80 13.66 6.69
N ASP A 330 -4.61 14.71 6.88
CA ASP A 330 -5.77 14.67 7.78
C ASP A 330 -6.80 13.65 7.29
N ARG A 331 -7.06 13.62 5.97
CA ARG A 331 -7.94 12.62 5.36
C ARG A 331 -7.53 11.19 5.70
N GLU A 332 -6.26 10.83 5.49
CA GLU A 332 -5.75 9.48 5.76
C GLU A 332 -5.73 9.16 7.27
N GLN A 333 -5.46 10.13 8.13
CA GLN A 333 -5.50 9.93 9.57
C GLN A 333 -6.94 9.72 10.08
N VAL A 334 -7.91 10.53 9.63
CA VAL A 334 -9.33 10.34 9.96
C VAL A 334 -9.80 8.97 9.48
N LYS A 335 -9.45 8.58 8.26
CA LYS A 335 -9.74 7.24 7.74
C LYS A 335 -9.21 6.13 8.65
N ARG A 336 -7.96 6.23 9.13
CA ARG A 336 -7.37 5.27 10.07
C ARG A 336 -8.12 5.20 11.39
N VAL A 337 -8.52 6.35 11.95
CA VAL A 337 -9.29 6.42 13.20
C VAL A 337 -10.67 5.79 13.02
N VAL A 338 -11.40 6.17 11.97
CA VAL A 338 -12.75 5.65 11.69
C VAL A 338 -12.73 4.13 11.54
N TYR A 339 -11.82 3.59 10.74
CA TYR A 339 -11.69 2.14 10.63
C TYR A 339 -11.19 1.50 11.92
N GLY A 340 -10.31 2.16 12.66
CA GLY A 340 -9.92 1.74 14.01
C GLY A 340 -11.13 1.53 14.92
N ILE A 341 -12.03 2.51 14.98
CA ILE A 341 -13.26 2.44 15.78
C ILE A 341 -14.17 1.31 15.30
N ILE A 342 -14.41 1.20 13.98
CA ILE A 342 -15.23 0.14 13.38
C ILE A 342 -14.71 -1.26 13.78
N TYR A 343 -13.40 -1.43 13.86
CA TYR A 343 -12.75 -2.69 14.21
C TYR A 343 -12.42 -2.85 15.69
N GLY A 344 -12.98 -2.01 16.57
CA GLY A 344 -12.88 -2.19 18.02
C GLY A 344 -11.60 -1.65 18.66
N MET A 345 -11.06 -0.55 18.15
CA MET A 345 -9.98 0.19 18.81
C MET A 345 -10.38 0.57 20.23
N THR A 346 -9.50 0.28 21.20
CA THR A 346 -9.74 0.60 22.61
C THR A 346 -9.70 2.12 22.84
N PRO A 347 -10.38 2.62 23.89
CA PRO A 347 -10.34 4.05 24.24
C PRO A 347 -8.92 4.59 24.40
N GLN A 348 -8.03 3.80 25.02
CA GLN A 348 -6.62 4.15 25.20
C GLN A 348 -5.88 4.18 23.86
N GLY A 349 -6.15 3.22 22.96
CA GLY A 349 -5.56 3.20 21.62
C GLY A 349 -6.00 4.40 20.77
N LEU A 350 -7.27 4.80 20.89
CA LEU A 350 -7.82 5.98 20.22
C LEU A 350 -7.22 7.27 20.78
N ALA A 351 -7.16 7.42 22.11
CA ALA A 351 -6.52 8.55 22.78
C ALA A 351 -5.06 8.72 22.35
N GLN A 352 -4.32 7.60 22.26
CA GLN A 352 -2.94 7.60 21.80
C GLN A 352 -2.83 8.05 20.34
N GLN A 353 -3.68 7.54 19.44
CA GLN A 353 -3.66 7.98 18.03
C GLN A 353 -3.98 9.47 17.90
N LEU A 354 -4.95 9.97 18.69
CA LEU A 354 -5.34 11.37 18.69
C LEU A 354 -4.21 12.29 19.19
N ALA A 355 -3.53 11.89 20.26
CA ALA A 355 -2.40 12.62 20.82
C ALA A 355 -1.19 12.64 19.85
N VAL A 356 -0.83 11.50 19.27
CA VAL A 356 0.34 11.39 18.38
C VAL A 356 0.16 12.18 17.08
N HIS A 357 -1.06 12.17 16.53
CA HIS A 357 -1.28 12.75 15.20
C HIS A 357 -1.73 14.20 15.21
N TRP A 358 -2.47 14.63 16.24
CA TRP A 358 -3.06 15.96 16.33
C TRP A 358 -2.78 16.70 17.64
N GLY A 359 -2.00 16.12 18.56
CA GLY A 359 -1.72 16.74 19.86
C GLY A 359 -2.97 16.89 20.75
N LEU A 360 -4.05 16.16 20.43
CA LEU A 360 -5.30 16.24 21.16
C LEU A 360 -5.20 15.42 22.44
N VAL A 361 -5.41 16.07 23.58
CA VAL A 361 -5.47 15.40 24.88
C VAL A 361 -6.89 14.84 25.05
N VAL A 362 -6.96 13.53 25.23
CA VAL A 362 -8.18 12.80 25.49
C VAL A 362 -8.17 12.33 26.93
N ASP A 363 -9.19 12.69 27.70
CA ASP A 363 -9.41 12.14 29.03
C ASP A 363 -10.08 10.77 28.91
N THR A 364 -9.36 9.71 29.26
CA THR A 364 -9.87 8.33 29.32
C THR A 364 -10.26 7.90 30.74
N ALA A 365 -10.21 8.79 31.73
CA ALA A 365 -10.42 8.43 33.14
C ALA A 365 -11.88 8.01 33.46
N ASN A 366 -12.85 8.45 32.66
CA ASN A 366 -14.28 8.13 32.85
C ASN A 366 -14.84 7.13 31.83
N THR A 367 -14.00 6.43 31.06
CA THR A 367 -14.49 5.36 30.19
C THR A 367 -14.78 4.10 31.02
N PRO A 368 -16.03 3.59 31.04
CA PRO A 368 -16.36 2.41 31.85
C PRO A 368 -15.51 1.22 31.42
N THR A 369 -14.71 0.71 32.36
CA THR A 369 -13.93 -0.52 32.20
C THR A 369 -14.88 -1.71 32.31
N SER A 370 -15.30 -2.26 31.16
CA SER A 370 -15.69 -3.67 30.91
C SER A 370 -16.54 -4.46 31.94
N SER A 371 -17.24 -3.83 32.89
CA SER A 371 -18.10 -4.54 33.85
C SER A 371 -19.55 -4.06 33.87
N SER A 372 -19.88 -2.97 33.17
CA SER A 372 -21.26 -2.56 32.95
C SER A 372 -21.68 -2.90 31.52
N ASN A 373 -22.85 -3.54 31.38
CA ASN A 373 -23.51 -3.89 30.12
C ASN A 373 -23.93 -2.66 29.27
N ASP A 374 -23.30 -1.50 29.46
CA ASP A 374 -23.62 -0.28 28.74
C ASP A 374 -22.86 -0.26 27.40
N THR A 375 -23.57 -0.60 26.33
CA THR A 375 -23.07 -0.71 24.94
C THR A 375 -22.82 0.64 24.26
N ARG A 376 -22.74 1.73 25.04
CA ARG A 376 -22.45 3.06 24.51
C ARG A 376 -20.98 3.14 24.12
N LEU A 377 -20.73 3.53 22.86
CA LEU A 377 -19.38 3.83 22.36
C LEU A 377 -18.66 4.77 23.36
N PRO A 378 -17.36 4.56 23.61
CA PRO A 378 -16.61 5.37 24.57
C PRO A 378 -16.71 6.84 24.19
N TYR A 379 -17.25 7.66 25.11
CA TYR A 379 -17.39 9.09 24.93
C TYR A 379 -16.00 9.74 25.02
N VAL A 380 -15.29 9.81 23.90
CA VAL A 380 -14.02 10.53 23.79
C VAL A 380 -14.33 12.02 23.80
N ARG A 381 -14.24 12.64 24.97
CA ARG A 381 -14.34 14.10 25.10
C ARG A 381 -13.01 14.69 24.61
N LEU A 382 -13.00 15.22 23.39
CA LEU A 382 -11.90 16.05 22.92
C LEU A 382 -11.85 17.29 23.81
N LEU A 383 -10.78 17.44 24.60
CA LEU A 383 -10.52 18.68 25.32
C LEU A 383 -9.99 19.71 24.31
N GLN A 384 -10.90 20.30 23.53
CA GLN A 384 -10.55 21.51 22.80
C GLN A 384 -10.40 22.64 23.82
N GLY A 385 -9.20 23.20 23.89
CA GLY A 385 -8.95 24.44 24.62
C GLY A 385 -9.84 25.54 24.05
N ASN A 386 -10.77 25.98 24.88
CA ASN A 386 -11.67 27.12 24.74
C ASN A 386 -12.78 27.08 23.67
N ASN A 387 -14.00 27.15 24.22
CA ASN A 387 -15.24 27.71 23.66
C ASN A 387 -15.82 27.06 22.41
N SER A 388 -16.62 26.01 22.59
CA SER A 388 -18.08 26.15 22.72
C SER A 388 -18.75 24.77 22.69
N ARG A 389 -19.77 24.61 23.54
CA ARG A 389 -20.66 23.45 23.55
C ARG A 389 -21.38 23.33 22.20
N ARG A 390 -21.29 22.18 21.52
CA ARG A 390 -22.40 21.49 20.85
C ARG A 390 -21.99 20.14 20.28
#